data_AF-A0A820I754-F1
#
_entry.id   AF-A0A820I754-F1
#
_cell.length_a   1.000
_cell.length_b   1.000
_cell.length_c   1.000
_cell.angle_alpha   90.00
_cell.angle_beta   90.00
_cell.angle_gamma   90.00
#
_symmetry.space_group_name_H-M   'P 1'
#
loop_
_entity.id
_entity.type
_entity.pdbx_description
1 polymer ?
#
loop_
_entity_poly.entity_id
_entity_poly.type
_entity_poly.pdbx_seq_one_letter_code
_entity_poly.pdbx_strand_id
1 'polypeptide(L)'
;SIIVGPTAVLLTNGKVLVTGGNNIYILTSAELYDPSTGIWTTTGSMHSERMSHTASLLKNGKVLVAGGGTSFDSLSSAELYDPSTGIWTTTGSMNSKRARHTASVLTNGQVLVAGGGTSFDSFSSAELYDPSTGNWTTTGNMDSKRDTHTASVLTNGKVLVTRGHNDGPLSSAELYDPLTGSWTTTNSMAQARPEHTASVL
;
A
#
# COMPACT_ATOMS: atom_id res chain seq x y z
N SER A 1 13.60 -16.88 -1.96
CA SER A 1 12.14 -16.92 -1.88
C SER A 1 11.71 -15.75 -1.02
N ILE A 2 11.20 -14.67 -1.62
CA ILE A 2 10.69 -13.54 -0.84
C ILE A 2 9.31 -13.98 -0.34
N ILE A 3 9.21 -14.30 0.95
CA ILE A 3 7.93 -14.46 1.62
C ILE A 3 7.36 -13.06 1.77
N VAL A 4 6.41 -12.68 0.91
CA VAL A 4 5.69 -11.41 1.05
C VAL A 4 4.62 -11.62 2.13
N GLY A 5 4.89 -11.08 3.32
CA GLY A 5 4.07 -11.27 4.52
C GLY A 5 2.75 -10.48 4.54
N PRO A 6 1.90 -10.72 5.54
CA PRO A 6 0.68 -9.95 5.77
C PRO A 6 0.98 -8.47 6.06
N THR A 7 0.02 -7.59 5.81
CA THR A 7 0.18 -6.15 6.12
C THR A 7 -0.37 -5.84 7.51
N ALA A 8 0.41 -5.10 8.31
CA ALA A 8 0.05 -4.66 9.65
C ALA A 8 -0.23 -3.14 9.69
N VAL A 9 -1.30 -2.72 10.38
CA VAL A 9 -1.69 -1.31 10.54
C VAL A 9 -2.01 -1.04 12.00
N LEU A 10 -1.36 -0.03 12.60
CA LEU A 10 -1.73 0.47 13.91
C LEU A 10 -3.05 1.24 13.82
N LEU A 11 -4.03 0.87 14.62
CA LEU A 11 -5.35 1.47 14.69
C LEU A 11 -5.39 2.59 15.74
N THR A 12 -6.38 3.48 15.64
CA THR A 12 -6.60 4.58 16.60
C THR A 12 -6.88 4.13 18.02
N ASN A 13 -7.35 2.88 18.20
CA ASN A 13 -7.59 2.28 19.51
C ASN A 13 -6.34 1.58 20.10
N GLY A 14 -5.18 1.72 19.46
CA GLY A 14 -3.91 1.12 19.92
C GLY A 14 -3.70 -0.34 19.55
N LYS A 15 -4.70 -1.02 18.96
CA LYS A 15 -4.55 -2.38 18.43
C LYS A 15 -3.88 -2.36 17.06
N VAL A 16 -3.29 -3.48 16.66
CA VAL A 16 -2.71 -3.67 15.33
C VAL A 16 -3.59 -4.62 14.52
N LEU A 17 -4.06 -4.16 13.37
CA LEU A 17 -4.76 -5.02 12.40
C LEU A 17 -3.75 -5.69 11.49
N VAL A 18 -3.82 -7.01 11.35
CA VAL A 18 -3.03 -7.81 10.40
C VAL A 18 -3.98 -8.45 9.40
N THR A 19 -3.66 -8.36 8.10
CA THR A 19 -4.59 -8.72 7.02
C THR A 19 -3.92 -9.55 5.92
N GLY A 20 -4.64 -10.56 5.43
CA GLY A 20 -4.26 -11.36 4.28
C GLY A 20 -2.93 -12.09 4.43
N GLY A 21 -2.15 -12.17 3.35
CA GLY A 21 -0.89 -12.90 3.30
C GLY A 21 -1.03 -14.31 2.73
N ASN A 22 -0.01 -15.15 2.93
CA ASN A 22 0.06 -16.51 2.40
C ASN A 22 0.55 -17.51 3.47
N ASN A 23 -0.18 -18.60 3.68
CA ASN A 23 0.17 -19.68 4.60
C ASN A 23 0.00 -21.08 3.97
N ILE A 24 0.39 -21.21 2.69
CA ILE A 24 -0.01 -22.24 1.68
C ILE A 24 -1.17 -21.74 0.81
N TYR A 25 -2.21 -21.16 1.42
CA TYR A 25 -3.28 -20.47 0.70
C TYR A 25 -3.14 -18.97 0.87
N ILE A 26 -3.68 -18.21 -0.07
CA ILE A 26 -3.76 -16.76 0.04
C ILE A 26 -5.00 -16.43 0.85
N LEU A 27 -4.85 -15.55 1.83
CA LEU A 27 -5.81 -15.39 2.92
C LEU A 27 -6.75 -14.21 2.70
N THR A 28 -8.00 -14.39 3.10
CA THR A 28 -8.98 -13.31 3.35
C THR A 28 -9.02 -12.88 4.81
N SER A 29 -8.48 -13.70 5.71
CA SER A 29 -8.58 -13.51 7.16
C SER A 29 -7.86 -12.26 7.63
N ALA A 30 -8.35 -11.72 8.74
CA ALA A 30 -7.69 -10.66 9.48
C ALA A 30 -7.74 -10.94 10.99
N GLU A 31 -6.73 -10.45 11.68
CA GLU A 31 -6.58 -10.59 13.13
C GLU A 31 -6.20 -9.24 13.75
N LEU A 32 -6.61 -9.04 14.99
CA LEU A 32 -6.24 -7.90 15.82
C LEU A 32 -5.27 -8.36 16.89
N TYR A 33 -4.11 -7.72 16.95
CA TYR A 33 -3.20 -7.82 18.08
C TYR A 33 -3.44 -6.66 19.04
N ASP A 34 -3.58 -6.97 20.32
CA ASP A 34 -3.65 -5.98 21.39
C ASP A 34 -2.32 -5.92 22.14
N PRO A 35 -1.48 -4.88 21.92
CA PRO A 35 -0.18 -4.77 22.59
C PRO A 35 -0.26 -4.67 24.11
N SER A 36 -1.40 -4.23 24.66
CA SER A 36 -1.56 -4.09 26.12
C SER A 36 -1.76 -5.42 26.83
N THR A 37 -2.28 -6.43 26.13
CA THR A 37 -2.56 -7.77 26.68
C THR A 37 -1.72 -8.86 26.03
N GLY A 38 -1.10 -8.59 24.88
CA GLY A 38 -0.39 -9.57 24.08
C GLY A 38 -1.30 -10.58 23.37
N ILE A 39 -2.62 -10.34 23.34
CA ILE A 39 -3.61 -11.28 22.82
C ILE A 39 -3.90 -11.00 21.34
N TRP A 40 -4.01 -12.07 20.56
CA TRP A 40 -4.54 -12.05 19.19
C TRP A 40 -6.03 -12.41 19.20
N THR A 41 -6.82 -11.73 18.38
CA THR A 41 -8.26 -12.00 18.22
C THR A 41 -8.64 -11.94 16.76
N THR A 42 -9.36 -12.95 16.28
CA THR A 42 -9.90 -12.93 14.92
C THR A 42 -10.97 -11.85 14.77
N THR A 43 -11.02 -11.20 13.61
CA THR A 43 -12.07 -10.23 13.26
C THR A 43 -12.76 -10.65 11.97
N GLY A 44 -13.57 -9.78 11.35
CA GLY A 44 -14.14 -10.06 10.04
C GLY A 44 -13.06 -10.28 8.97
N SER A 45 -13.47 -10.83 7.83
CA SER A 45 -12.57 -11.17 6.71
C SER A 45 -12.86 -10.31 5.48
N MET A 46 -11.81 -10.09 4.68
CA MET A 46 -11.93 -9.49 3.35
C MET A 46 -12.81 -10.35 2.42
N HIS A 47 -13.39 -9.73 1.40
CA HIS A 47 -14.18 -10.39 0.36
C HIS A 47 -13.30 -11.07 -0.69
N SER A 48 -12.08 -10.59 -0.89
CA SER A 48 -11.11 -11.20 -1.83
C SER A 48 -9.83 -11.56 -1.09
N GLU A 49 -9.26 -12.73 -1.39
CA GLU A 49 -7.95 -13.09 -0.86
C GLU A 49 -6.85 -12.21 -1.45
N ARG A 50 -5.89 -11.79 -0.62
CA ARG A 50 -4.83 -10.88 -1.04
C ARG A 50 -3.50 -11.20 -0.37
N MET A 51 -2.45 -11.28 -1.18
CA MET A 51 -1.07 -11.08 -0.76
C MET A 51 -0.47 -9.88 -1.52
N SER A 52 0.61 -9.30 -1.00
CA SER A 52 1.28 -8.14 -1.62
C SER A 52 0.37 -6.91 -1.83
N HIS A 53 -0.72 -6.81 -1.07
CA HIS A 53 -1.58 -5.63 -0.99
C HIS A 53 -0.98 -4.58 -0.06
N THR A 54 -1.59 -3.40 -0.03
CA THR A 54 -1.30 -2.38 0.96
C THR A 54 -2.49 -2.19 1.90
N ALA A 55 -2.23 -1.73 3.12
CA ALA A 55 -3.25 -1.36 4.09
C ALA A 55 -2.91 0.01 4.70
N SER A 56 -3.87 0.95 4.74
CA SER A 56 -3.66 2.33 5.16
C SER A 56 -4.75 2.79 6.13
N LEU A 57 -4.38 3.26 7.32
CA LEU A 57 -5.31 3.91 8.24
C LEU A 57 -5.74 5.27 7.69
N LEU A 58 -7.04 5.43 7.45
CA LEU A 58 -7.63 6.66 6.94
C LEU A 58 -7.97 7.61 8.09
N LYS A 59 -8.11 8.90 7.78
CA LYS A 59 -8.49 9.94 8.76
C LYS A 59 -9.82 9.70 9.44
N ASN A 60 -10.74 8.98 8.80
CA ASN A 60 -12.03 8.60 9.38
C ASN A 60 -11.96 7.36 10.29
N GLY A 61 -10.76 6.82 10.55
CA GLY A 61 -10.54 5.67 11.42
C GLY A 61 -10.70 4.30 10.74
N LYS A 62 -11.17 4.25 9.49
CA LYS A 62 -11.23 3.00 8.72
C LYS A 62 -9.88 2.65 8.12
N VAL A 63 -9.67 1.39 7.75
CA VAL A 63 -8.47 0.93 7.05
C VAL A 63 -8.82 0.63 5.59
N LEU A 64 -8.15 1.30 4.66
CA LEU A 64 -8.19 0.95 3.24
C LEU A 64 -7.23 -0.19 2.97
N VAL A 65 -7.71 -1.29 2.40
CA VAL A 65 -6.90 -2.35 1.82
C VAL A 65 -7.04 -2.32 0.31
N ALA A 66 -5.92 -2.21 -0.41
CA ALA A 66 -5.93 -2.01 -1.87
C ALA A 66 -5.02 -3.00 -2.61
N GLY A 67 -5.53 -3.49 -3.74
CA GLY A 67 -4.79 -4.30 -4.70
C GLY A 67 -4.28 -5.62 -4.12
N GLY A 68 -3.00 -5.92 -4.39
CA GLY A 68 -2.42 -7.23 -4.14
C GLY A 68 -2.89 -8.23 -5.18
N GLY A 69 -3.02 -9.48 -4.79
CA GLY A 69 -3.60 -10.48 -5.68
C GLY A 69 -3.41 -11.90 -5.19
N THR A 70 -3.67 -12.81 -6.12
CA THR A 70 -3.40 -14.24 -5.97
C THR A 70 -2.09 -14.61 -6.67
N SER A 71 -1.71 -15.90 -6.64
CA SER A 71 -0.57 -16.40 -7.41
C SER A 71 -0.74 -16.24 -8.93
N PHE A 72 -1.98 -16.05 -9.41
CA PHE A 72 -2.31 -16.06 -10.83
C PHE A 72 -2.74 -14.69 -11.37
N ASP A 73 -3.31 -13.83 -10.54
CA ASP A 73 -3.82 -12.52 -10.98
C ASP A 73 -3.62 -11.44 -9.92
N SER A 74 -3.40 -10.21 -10.39
CA SER A 74 -3.39 -9.02 -9.55
C SER A 74 -4.79 -8.42 -9.46
N LEU A 75 -5.08 -7.74 -8.35
CA LEU A 75 -6.38 -7.14 -8.09
C LEU A 75 -6.31 -5.63 -8.27
N SER A 76 -7.39 -5.06 -8.81
CA SER A 76 -7.66 -3.62 -8.77
C SER A 76 -8.63 -3.25 -7.66
N SER A 77 -9.35 -4.22 -7.12
CA SER A 77 -10.34 -4.00 -6.07
C SER A 77 -9.71 -3.51 -4.77
N ALA A 78 -10.48 -2.75 -4.00
CA ALA A 78 -10.13 -2.28 -2.68
C ALA A 78 -11.30 -2.45 -1.72
N GLU A 79 -10.99 -2.52 -0.43
CA GLU A 79 -11.95 -2.77 0.64
C GLU A 79 -11.64 -1.89 1.84
N LEU A 80 -12.68 -1.54 2.60
CA LEU A 80 -12.58 -0.79 3.85
C LEU A 80 -12.89 -1.70 5.02
N TYR A 81 -12.00 -1.76 5.99
CA TYR A 81 -12.26 -2.34 7.30
C TYR A 81 -12.69 -1.24 8.28
N ASP A 82 -13.78 -1.47 9.00
CA ASP A 82 -14.25 -0.62 10.09
C ASP A 82 -13.86 -1.22 11.45
N PRO A 83 -12.86 -0.67 12.16
CA PRO A 83 -12.41 -1.21 13.45
C PRO A 83 -13.45 -1.21 14.56
N SER A 84 -14.50 -0.39 14.45
CA SER A 84 -15.54 -0.30 15.47
C SER A 84 -16.53 -1.47 15.40
N THR A 85 -16.68 -2.06 14.22
CA THR A 85 -17.64 -3.15 13.97
C THR A 85 -16.99 -4.46 13.55
N GLY A 86 -15.72 -4.41 13.11
CA GLY A 86 -15.04 -5.54 12.50
C GLY A 86 -15.52 -5.87 11.08
N ILE A 87 -16.36 -5.03 10.49
CA ILE A 87 -16.98 -5.27 9.18
C ILE A 87 -16.06 -4.80 8.05
N TRP A 88 -16.00 -5.59 6.99
CA TRP A 88 -15.38 -5.23 5.72
C TRP A 88 -16.43 -4.77 4.72
N THR A 89 -16.10 -3.79 3.88
CA THR A 89 -17.00 -3.29 2.82
C THR A 89 -16.20 -3.02 1.56
N THR A 90 -16.69 -3.44 0.41
CA THR A 90 -16.07 -3.10 -0.89
C THR A 90 -16.17 -1.60 -1.16
N THR A 91 -15.15 -1.03 -1.79
CA THR A 91 -15.16 0.37 -2.26
C THR A 91 -14.81 0.42 -3.76
N GLY A 92 -14.63 1.62 -4.33
CA GLY A 92 -14.19 1.75 -5.71
C GLY A 92 -12.90 0.99 -6.00
N SER A 93 -12.70 0.67 -7.28
CA SER A 93 -11.52 -0.07 -7.75
C SER A 93 -10.52 0.85 -8.44
N MET A 94 -9.24 0.52 -8.31
CA MET A 94 -8.17 1.15 -9.09
C MET A 94 -8.40 0.94 -10.59
N ASN A 95 -7.87 1.85 -11.40
CA ASN A 95 -7.87 1.76 -12.85
C ASN A 95 -6.91 0.66 -13.34
N SER A 96 -5.82 0.41 -12.59
CA SER A 96 -4.87 -0.68 -12.88
C SER A 96 -4.88 -1.74 -11.76
N LYS A 97 -4.89 -3.01 -12.15
CA LYS A 97 -4.64 -4.14 -11.24
C LYS A 97 -3.18 -4.12 -10.81
N ARG A 98 -2.89 -4.12 -9.50
CA ARG A 98 -1.51 -4.00 -9.03
C ARG A 98 -1.25 -4.71 -7.69
N ALA A 99 -0.14 -5.43 -7.64
CA ALA A 99 0.48 -5.95 -6.42
C ALA A 99 1.84 -5.26 -6.20
N ARG A 100 2.42 -5.39 -5.00
CA ARG A 100 3.78 -4.90 -4.68
C ARG A 100 3.96 -3.38 -4.90
N HIS A 101 2.85 -2.64 -4.85
CA HIS A 101 2.82 -1.18 -4.90
C HIS A 101 2.99 -0.58 -3.50
N THR A 102 3.18 0.73 -3.42
CA THR A 102 3.14 1.47 -2.15
C THR A 102 1.84 2.26 -2.04
N ALA A 103 1.38 2.49 -0.80
CA ALA A 103 0.26 3.37 -0.49
C ALA A 103 0.69 4.40 0.54
N SER A 104 0.34 5.67 0.33
CA SER A 104 0.70 6.80 1.18
C SER A 104 -0.51 7.68 1.45
N VAL A 105 -0.89 7.80 2.72
CA VAL A 105 -1.97 8.71 3.14
C VAL A 105 -1.43 10.14 3.11
N LEU A 106 -2.01 10.98 2.26
CA LEU A 106 -1.58 12.35 2.03
C LEU A 106 -2.16 13.30 3.08
N THR A 107 -1.56 14.49 3.18
CA THR A 107 -2.00 15.54 4.12
C THR A 107 -3.43 16.01 3.84
N ASN A 108 -3.89 15.95 2.60
CA ASN A 108 -5.28 16.25 2.23
C ASN A 108 -6.27 15.11 2.57
N GLY A 109 -5.80 13.93 2.98
CA GLY A 109 -6.60 12.77 3.34
C GLY A 109 -6.83 11.75 2.23
N GLN A 110 -6.42 12.04 0.99
CA GLN A 110 -6.41 11.05 -0.09
C GLN A 110 -5.30 10.02 0.13
N VAL A 111 -5.39 8.88 -0.55
CA VAL A 111 -4.32 7.86 -0.54
C VAL A 111 -3.70 7.78 -1.92
N LEU A 112 -2.40 8.09 -2.01
CA LEU A 112 -1.61 7.86 -3.21
C LEU A 112 -1.21 6.39 -3.25
N VAL A 113 -1.55 5.70 -4.34
CA VAL A 113 -1.03 4.39 -4.66
C VAL A 113 -0.10 4.51 -5.87
N ALA A 114 1.16 4.08 -5.73
CA ALA A 114 2.18 4.26 -6.75
C ALA A 114 2.90 2.96 -7.11
N GLY A 115 3.17 2.80 -8.41
CA GLY A 115 3.93 1.69 -8.97
C GLY A 115 3.30 0.33 -8.70
N GLY A 116 4.15 -0.61 -8.29
CA GLY A 116 3.81 -2.03 -8.24
C GLY A 116 3.76 -2.62 -9.64
N GLY A 117 2.98 -3.68 -9.80
CA GLY A 117 2.86 -4.33 -11.08
C GLY A 117 1.97 -5.55 -11.06
N THR A 118 2.00 -6.28 -12.18
CA THR A 118 1.45 -7.62 -12.30
C THR A 118 2.58 -8.65 -12.27
N SER A 119 2.27 -9.92 -12.54
CA SER A 119 3.30 -10.95 -12.70
C SER A 119 4.23 -10.73 -13.89
N PHE A 120 3.87 -9.84 -14.83
CA PHE A 120 4.60 -9.69 -16.11
C PHE A 120 5.19 -8.30 -16.32
N ASP A 121 4.70 -7.27 -15.63
CA ASP A 121 5.16 -5.89 -15.85
C ASP A 121 5.10 -5.07 -14.56
N SER A 122 6.05 -4.15 -14.43
CA SER A 122 6.07 -3.12 -13.39
C SER A 122 5.49 -1.81 -13.93
N PHE A 123 4.92 -1.02 -13.05
CA PHE A 123 4.26 0.23 -13.41
C PHE A 123 5.02 1.44 -12.90
N SER A 124 4.98 2.51 -13.69
CA SER A 124 5.29 3.87 -13.25
C SER A 124 4.02 4.65 -12.89
N SER A 125 2.84 4.10 -13.17
CA SER A 125 1.57 4.77 -12.92
C SER A 125 1.27 4.91 -11.43
N ALA A 126 0.55 5.99 -11.11
CA ALA A 126 0.03 6.24 -9.79
C ALA A 126 -1.44 6.68 -9.85
N GLU A 127 -2.16 6.43 -8.76
CA GLU A 127 -3.58 6.74 -8.61
C GLU A 127 -3.85 7.30 -7.22
N LEU A 128 -4.88 8.14 -7.11
CA LEU A 128 -5.37 8.72 -5.86
C LEU A 128 -6.73 8.10 -5.52
N TYR A 129 -6.84 7.54 -4.33
CA TYR A 129 -8.12 7.20 -3.72
C TYR A 129 -8.63 8.38 -2.89
N ASP A 130 -9.90 8.73 -3.09
CA ASP A 130 -10.62 9.69 -2.25
C ASP A 130 -11.56 8.95 -1.27
N PRO A 131 -11.23 8.92 0.04
CA PRO A 131 -12.07 8.26 1.03
C PRO A 131 -13.49 8.82 1.19
N SER A 132 -13.74 10.06 0.76
CA SER A 132 -15.06 10.69 0.91
C SER A 132 -16.05 10.21 -0.15
N THR A 133 -15.55 9.82 -1.32
CA THR A 133 -16.36 9.37 -2.46
C THR A 133 -16.16 7.90 -2.80
N GLY A 134 -15.06 7.29 -2.35
CA GLY A 134 -14.66 5.95 -2.74
C GLY A 134 -14.07 5.85 -4.15
N ASN A 135 -13.81 6.99 -4.80
CA ASN A 135 -13.36 7.03 -6.19
C ASN A 135 -11.84 6.97 -6.32
N TRP A 136 -11.38 6.40 -7.43
CA TRP A 136 -9.97 6.38 -7.84
C TRP A 136 -9.76 7.26 -9.07
N THR A 137 -8.73 8.11 -9.03
CA THR A 137 -8.35 8.99 -10.15
C THR A 137 -6.88 8.79 -10.48
N THR A 138 -6.53 8.72 -11.77
CA THR A 138 -5.12 8.69 -12.19
C THR A 138 -4.42 10.02 -11.89
N THR A 139 -3.13 9.96 -11.56
CA THR A 139 -2.27 11.14 -11.38
C THR A 139 -1.02 11.00 -12.23
N GLY A 140 -0.06 11.92 -12.12
CA GLY A 140 1.21 11.84 -12.84
C GLY A 140 1.93 10.51 -12.64
N ASN A 141 2.73 10.13 -13.64
CA ASN A 141 3.53 8.91 -13.60
C ASN A 141 4.94 9.21 -13.09
N MET A 142 5.53 8.23 -12.43
CA MET A 142 6.97 8.17 -12.21
C MET A 142 7.71 8.09 -13.56
N ASP A 143 8.97 8.51 -13.57
CA ASP A 143 9.87 8.35 -14.71
C ASP A 143 10.28 6.88 -14.86
N SER A 144 10.60 6.22 -13.75
CA SER A 144 10.94 4.79 -13.73
C SER A 144 9.77 3.93 -13.25
N LYS A 145 9.47 2.86 -14.00
CA LYS A 145 8.63 1.76 -13.51
C LYS A 145 9.28 1.15 -12.26
N ARG A 146 8.50 0.85 -11.23
CA ARG A 146 9.01 0.21 -10.01
C ARG A 146 7.96 -0.59 -9.27
N ASP A 147 8.25 -1.85 -8.98
CA ASP A 147 7.59 -2.61 -7.92
C ASP A 147 8.50 -2.73 -6.69
N THR A 148 7.99 -3.25 -5.57
CA THR A 148 8.77 -3.58 -4.35
C THR A 148 9.61 -2.43 -3.77
N HIS A 149 9.28 -1.19 -4.13
CA HIS A 149 9.93 0.02 -3.67
C HIS A 149 9.38 0.45 -2.31
N THR A 150 10.06 1.40 -1.68
CA THR A 150 9.57 2.05 -0.46
C THR A 150 9.03 3.43 -0.78
N ALA A 151 8.05 3.88 0.00
CA ALA A 151 7.51 5.23 -0.05
C ALA A 151 7.52 5.85 1.35
N SER A 152 7.80 7.15 1.43
CA SER A 152 7.75 7.91 2.68
C SER A 152 7.08 9.26 2.43
N VAL A 153 6.05 9.55 3.22
CA VAL A 153 5.46 10.89 3.28
C VAL A 153 6.39 11.79 4.07
N LEU A 154 6.86 12.87 3.46
CA LEU A 154 7.75 13.84 4.06
C LEU A 154 6.97 14.88 4.87
N THR A 155 7.65 15.58 5.77
CA THR A 155 7.05 16.64 6.61
C THR A 155 6.44 17.79 5.79
N ASN A 156 6.93 18.01 4.57
CA ASN A 156 6.37 18.99 3.64
C ASN A 156 5.17 18.46 2.82
N GLY A 157 4.69 17.24 3.12
CA GLY A 157 3.55 16.59 2.47
C GLY A 157 3.87 15.87 1.15
N LYS A 158 5.08 15.99 0.61
CA LYS A 158 5.50 15.25 -0.60
C LYS A 158 5.73 13.78 -0.30
N VAL A 159 5.67 12.93 -1.32
CA VAL A 159 5.95 11.49 -1.16
C VAL A 159 7.24 11.15 -1.89
N LEU A 160 8.24 10.70 -1.14
CA LEU A 160 9.49 10.20 -1.70
C LEU A 160 9.37 8.70 -1.91
N VAL A 161 9.60 8.24 -3.15
CA VAL A 161 9.77 6.81 -3.46
C VAL A 161 11.24 6.52 -3.72
N THR A 162 11.72 5.39 -3.21
CA THR A 162 13.13 4.99 -3.41
C THR A 162 13.22 3.50 -3.72
N ARG A 163 14.24 3.12 -4.52
CA ARG A 163 14.55 1.72 -4.83
C ARG A 163 13.40 1.02 -5.56
N GLY A 164 13.31 -0.30 -5.41
CA GLY A 164 12.39 -1.15 -6.15
C GLY A 164 13.07 -1.86 -7.30
N HIS A 165 12.23 -2.53 -8.09
CA HIS A 165 12.66 -3.38 -9.18
C HIS A 165 11.88 -3.05 -10.45
N ASN A 166 12.57 -3.15 -11.59
CA ASN A 166 11.98 -3.24 -12.91
C ASN A 166 12.61 -4.45 -13.63
N ASP A 167 13.50 -4.22 -14.61
CA ASP A 167 14.36 -5.27 -15.18
C ASP A 167 15.60 -5.58 -14.29
N GLY A 168 15.71 -4.87 -13.18
CA GLY A 168 16.83 -4.90 -12.24
C GLY A 168 16.58 -3.98 -11.04
N PRO A 169 17.43 -4.07 -10.00
CA PRO A 169 17.31 -3.19 -8.83
C PRO A 169 17.57 -1.73 -9.22
N LEU A 170 16.72 -0.83 -8.74
CA LEU A 170 16.83 0.61 -8.97
C LEU A 170 17.59 1.30 -7.83
N SER A 171 18.44 2.26 -8.17
CA SER A 171 19.05 3.23 -7.23
C SER A 171 18.41 4.61 -7.30
N SER A 172 17.48 4.82 -8.23
CA SER A 172 16.76 6.07 -8.41
C SER A 172 15.76 6.30 -7.29
N ALA A 173 15.53 7.58 -7.02
CA ALA A 173 14.53 8.09 -6.09
C ALA A 173 13.74 9.20 -6.76
N GLU A 174 12.44 9.23 -6.53
CA GLU A 174 11.53 10.19 -7.16
C GLU A 174 10.60 10.79 -6.11
N LEU A 175 10.18 12.03 -6.35
CA LEU A 175 9.39 12.81 -5.41
C LEU A 175 8.07 13.23 -6.07
N TYR A 176 6.96 12.79 -5.48
CA TYR A 176 5.61 13.19 -5.86
C TYR A 176 5.21 14.46 -5.12
N ASP A 177 4.68 15.43 -5.86
CA ASP A 177 4.05 16.63 -5.32
C ASP A 177 2.52 16.52 -5.39
N PRO A 178 1.82 16.33 -4.24
CA PRO A 178 0.37 16.23 -4.22
C PRO A 178 -0.39 17.46 -4.71
N LEU A 179 0.23 18.64 -4.69
CA LEU A 179 -0.43 19.88 -5.11
C LEU A 179 -0.55 19.95 -6.63
N THR A 180 0.43 19.41 -7.35
CA THR A 180 0.46 19.44 -8.82
C THR A 180 0.18 18.08 -9.46
N GLY A 181 0.17 17.01 -8.66
CA GLY A 181 0.05 15.64 -9.16
C GLY A 181 1.24 15.20 -10.01
N SER A 182 2.42 15.78 -9.81
CA SER A 182 3.60 15.56 -10.67
C SER A 182 4.73 14.85 -9.92
N TRP A 183 5.53 14.08 -10.66
CA TRP A 183 6.75 13.46 -10.17
C TRP A 183 7.98 14.22 -10.62
N THR A 184 9.02 14.20 -9.78
CA THR A 184 10.33 14.77 -10.10
C THR A 184 11.43 13.79 -9.67
N THR A 185 12.38 13.54 -10.57
CA THR A 185 13.55 12.71 -10.25
C THR A 185 14.46 13.45 -9.27
N THR A 186 14.91 12.76 -8.24
CA THR A 186 15.90 13.27 -7.28
C THR A 186 17.27 12.67 -7.59
N ASN A 187 18.34 13.21 -7.00
CA ASN A 187 19.67 12.61 -7.14
C ASN A 187 19.68 11.16 -6.61
N SER A 188 20.27 10.25 -7.37
CA SER A 188 20.33 8.83 -7.02
C SER A 188 21.05 8.57 -5.69
N MET A 189 20.62 7.55 -4.96
CA MET A 189 21.35 7.11 -3.77
C MET A 189 22.71 6.54 -4.16
N ALA A 190 23.78 7.00 -3.49
CA ALA A 190 25.16 6.62 -3.83
C ALA A 190 25.49 5.12 -3.67
N GLN A 191 24.63 4.31 -3.02
CA GLN A 191 24.74 2.84 -3.00
C GLN A 191 23.37 2.14 -2.90
N ALA A 192 23.18 1.12 -3.72
CA ALA A 192 22.10 0.14 -3.55
C ALA A 192 22.40 -0.73 -2.32
N ARG A 193 21.68 -0.51 -1.21
CA ARG A 193 21.66 -1.40 -0.03
C ARG A 193 20.38 -2.25 -0.07
N PRO A 194 20.45 -3.59 0.02
CA PRO A 194 19.26 -4.42 0.11
C PRO A 194 18.61 -4.25 1.50
N GLU A 195 17.29 -4.09 1.49
CA GLU A 195 16.35 -4.09 2.64
C GLU A 195 16.51 -3.00 3.69
N HIS A 196 15.65 -1.97 3.68
CA HIS A 196 15.38 -1.17 4.88
C HIS A 196 13.98 -0.53 4.82
N THR A 197 13.22 -0.72 5.91
CA THR A 197 12.05 0.07 6.29
C THR A 197 12.51 1.49 6.64
N ALA A 198 11.90 2.51 6.04
CA ALA A 198 12.10 3.90 6.43
C ALA A 198 10.97 4.30 7.40
N SER A 199 11.32 4.51 8.67
CA SER A 199 10.46 5.19 9.63
C SER A 199 10.99 6.62 9.77
N VAL A 200 10.16 7.61 9.46
CA VAL A 200 10.46 9.00 9.80
C VAL A 200 10.13 9.17 11.29
N LEU A 201 11.11 9.63 12.07
CA LEU A 201 10.96 10.04 13.47
C LEU A 201 10.27 11.41 13.54
#